data_AF-A0AA42N7M8-F1
#
_entry.id   AF-A0AA42N7M8-F1
#
_cell.length_a   1.000
_cell.length_b   1.000
_cell.length_c   1.000
_cell.angle_alpha   90.00
_cell.angle_beta   90.00
_cell.angle_gamma   90.00
#
_symmetry.space_group_name_H-M   'P 1'
#
loop_
_entity.id
_entity.type
_entity.pdbx_description
1 polymer ?
#
loop_
_entity_poly.entity_id
_entity_poly.type
_entity_poly.pdbx_seq_one_letter_code
_entity_poly.pdbx_strand_id
1 'polypeptide(L)'
;MSENELLILFILAAAIGGAWGARSSGTEGWRGAVVVTVSALATSAIFIALAINNTLLSIVVNIALAGVIGGALKMAPRQIAVTIVGALILSFVAAGLISLFGLTAQRN
;
A
#
# COMPACT_ATOMS: atom_id res chain seq x y z
N MET A 1 4.52 19.93 2.57
CA MET A 1 4.96 18.72 1.85
C MET A 1 4.41 18.79 0.44
N SER A 2 5.21 18.41 -0.55
CA SER A 2 4.75 18.22 -1.93
C SER A 2 3.90 16.95 -2.06
N GLU A 3 3.07 16.87 -3.11
CA GLU A 3 2.26 15.68 -3.41
C GLU A 3 3.13 14.42 -3.59
N ASN A 4 4.32 14.58 -4.16
CA ASN A 4 5.27 13.48 -4.37
C ASN A 4 5.82 12.95 -3.04
N GLU A 5 6.13 13.82 -2.08
CA GLU A 5 6.58 13.41 -0.75
C GLU A 5 5.48 12.65 0.02
N LEU A 6 4.23 13.12 -0.10
CA LEU A 6 3.08 12.45 0.50
C LEU A 6 2.89 11.04 -0.09
N LEU A 7 2.95 10.92 -1.41
CA LEU A 7 2.83 9.64 -2.10
C LEU A 7 3.93 8.65 -1.65
N ILE A 8 5.18 9.12 -1.53
CA ILE A 8 6.30 8.30 -1.06
C ILE A 8 6.06 7.82 0.38
N LEU A 9 5.66 8.70 1.30
CA LEU A 9 5.38 8.32 2.68
C LEU A 9 4.23 7.31 2.78
N PHE A 10 3.19 7.49 1.97
CA PHE A 10 2.07 6.54 1.90
C PHE A 10 2.51 5.16 1.43
N ILE A 11 3.30 5.08 0.36
CA ILE A 11 3.82 3.81 -0.15
C ILE A 11 4.74 3.15 0.88
N LEU A 12 5.60 3.92 1.57
CA LEU A 12 6.48 3.38 2.61
C LEU A 12 5.70 2.85 3.81
N ALA A 13 4.71 3.60 4.31
CA ALA A 13 3.85 3.14 5.39
C ALA A 13 3.06 1.89 5.01
N ALA A 14 2.50 1.87 3.80
CA ALA A 14 1.82 0.70 3.26
C ALA A 14 2.76 -0.51 3.14
N ALA A 15 3.99 -0.30 2.66
CA ALA A 15 5.00 -1.36 2.53
C ALA A 15 5.40 -1.96 3.88
N ILE A 16 5.56 -1.12 4.91
CA ILE A 16 5.81 -1.58 6.29
C ILE A 16 4.61 -2.39 6.81
N GLY A 17 3.38 -1.92 6.55
CA GLY A 17 2.15 -2.65 6.86
C GLY A 17 2.06 -3.99 6.16
N GLY A 18 2.39 -4.03 4.87
CA GLY A 18 2.48 -5.26 4.09
C GLY A 18 3.51 -6.22 4.66
N ALA A 19 4.70 -5.73 4.99
CA ALA A 19 5.77 -6.54 5.57
C ALA A 19 5.37 -7.13 6.92
N TRP A 20 4.70 -6.34 7.75
CA TRP A 20 4.19 -6.80 9.03
C TRP A 20 3.07 -7.84 8.86
N GLY A 21 2.12 -7.62 7.96
CA GLY A 21 1.05 -8.59 7.66
C GLY A 21 1.57 -9.91 7.06
N ALA A 22 2.61 -9.84 6.24
CA ALA A 22 3.31 -11.01 5.74
C ALA A 22 3.99 -11.79 6.88
N ARG A 23 4.74 -11.10 7.77
CA ARG A 23 5.37 -11.76 8.92
C ARG A 23 4.36 -12.40 9.87
N SER A 24 3.28 -11.69 10.19
CA SER A 24 2.25 -12.20 11.12
C SER A 24 1.49 -13.40 10.57
N SER A 25 1.49 -13.62 9.25
CA SER A 25 0.90 -14.78 8.59
C SER A 25 1.90 -15.91 8.28
N GLY A 26 3.14 -15.81 8.79
CA GLY A 26 4.14 -16.87 8.71
C GLY A 26 4.96 -16.89 7.40
N THR A 27 5.00 -15.79 6.65
CA THR A 27 5.89 -15.62 5.49
C THR A 27 6.95 -14.55 5.75
N GLU A 28 7.98 -14.50 4.92
CA GLU A 28 9.03 -13.50 5.01
C GLU A 28 8.46 -12.10 4.74
N GLY A 29 8.75 -11.15 5.64
CA GLY A 29 8.21 -9.79 5.55
C GLY A 29 8.59 -9.04 4.29
N TRP A 30 9.78 -9.28 3.73
CA TRP A 30 10.19 -8.63 2.49
C TRP A 30 9.25 -8.96 1.32
N ARG A 31 8.64 -10.16 1.31
CA ARG A 31 7.65 -10.51 0.28
C ARG A 31 6.41 -9.63 0.39
N GLY A 32 5.92 -9.40 1.61
CA GLY A 32 4.80 -8.50 1.86
C GLY A 32 5.08 -7.05 1.45
N ALA A 33 6.27 -6.55 1.74
CA ALA A 33 6.71 -5.23 1.27
C ALA A 33 6.69 -5.15 -0.26
N VAL A 34 7.29 -6.14 -0.94
CA VAL A 34 7.34 -6.18 -2.42
C VAL A 34 5.95 -6.25 -3.02
N VAL A 35 5.05 -7.10 -2.49
CA VAL A 35 3.66 -7.19 -2.98
C VAL A 35 3.00 -5.82 -2.98
N VAL A 36 3.06 -5.10 -1.86
CA VAL A 36 2.38 -3.82 -1.69
C VAL A 36 3.03 -2.71 -2.51
N THR A 37 4.36 -2.59 -2.46
CA THR A 37 5.07 -1.54 -3.21
C THR A 37 4.88 -1.72 -4.71
N VAL A 38 5.07 -2.94 -5.23
CA VAL A 38 4.97 -3.20 -6.67
C VAL A 38 3.54 -3.10 -7.15
N SER A 39 2.54 -3.58 -6.39
CA SER A 39 1.13 -3.44 -6.78
C SER A 39 0.68 -1.97 -6.81
N ALA A 40 1.10 -1.18 -5.82
CA ALA A 40 0.79 0.25 -5.77
C ALA A 40 1.42 1.03 -6.94
N LEU A 41 2.71 0.80 -7.21
CA LEU A 41 3.40 1.45 -8.33
C LEU A 41 2.82 1.05 -9.68
N ALA A 42 2.56 -0.25 -9.88
CA ALA A 42 1.96 -0.74 -11.12
C ALA A 42 0.55 -0.18 -11.33
N THR A 43 -0.28 -0.15 -10.28
CA THR A 43 -1.62 0.46 -10.35
C THR A 43 -1.53 1.94 -10.71
N SER A 44 -0.66 2.68 -10.03
CA SER A 44 -0.46 4.11 -10.30
C SER A 44 -0.03 4.36 -11.75
N ALA A 45 0.96 3.61 -12.24
CA ALA A 45 1.44 3.71 -13.62
C ALA A 45 0.33 3.42 -14.65
N ILE A 46 -0.48 2.38 -14.44
CA ILE A 46 -1.60 2.03 -15.32
C ILE A 46 -2.64 3.16 -15.37
N PHE A 47 -3.02 3.70 -14.22
CA PHE A 47 -4.07 4.72 -14.15
C PHE A 47 -3.61 6.06 -14.71
N ILE A 48 -2.34 6.43 -14.50
CA ILE A 48 -1.72 7.60 -15.12
C ILE A 48 -1.67 7.43 -16.64
N ALA A 49 -1.18 6.28 -17.14
CA ALA A 49 -1.03 6.03 -18.57
C ALA A 49 -2.38 6.02 -19.31
N LEU A 50 -3.44 5.55 -18.66
CA LEU A 50 -4.79 5.47 -19.23
C LEU A 50 -5.65 6.70 -18.92
N ALA A 51 -5.13 7.70 -18.21
CA ALA A 51 -5.87 8.87 -17.73
C ALA A 51 -7.19 8.54 -17.02
N ILE A 52 -7.21 7.43 -16.26
CA ILE A 52 -8.40 6.97 -15.54
C ILE A 52 -8.44 7.64 -14.16
N ASN A 53 -9.48 8.42 -13.90
CA ASN A 53 -9.72 9.02 -12.59
C ASN A 53 -10.89 8.32 -11.86
N ASN A 54 -10.69 7.05 -11.50
CA ASN A 54 -11.68 6.28 -10.75
C ASN A 54 -11.02 5.53 -9.58
N THR A 55 -11.25 6.05 -8.37
CA THR A 55 -10.66 5.52 -7.13
C THR A 55 -11.14 4.11 -6.79
N LEU A 56 -12.41 3.78 -7.04
CA LEU A 56 -12.92 2.44 -6.74
C LEU A 56 -12.27 1.41 -7.67
N LEU A 57 -12.14 1.75 -8.95
CA LEU A 57 -11.48 0.88 -9.92
C LEU A 57 -9.99 0.69 -9.57
N SER A 58 -9.29 1.74 -9.12
CA SER A 58 -7.87 1.64 -8.75
C SER A 58 -7.64 0.72 -7.56
N ILE A 59 -8.53 0.75 -6.56
CA ILE A 59 -8.48 -0.16 -5.41
C ILE A 59 -8.64 -1.61 -5.86
N VAL A 60 -9.62 -1.90 -6.71
CA VAL A 60 -9.88 -3.26 -7.22
C VAL A 60 -8.70 -3.77 -8.03
N VAL A 61 -8.15 -2.94 -8.92
CA VAL A 61 -6.97 -3.29 -9.73
C VAL A 61 -5.74 -3.52 -8.84
N ASN A 62 -5.54 -2.71 -7.80
CA ASN A 62 -4.42 -2.89 -6.88
C ASN A 62 -4.53 -4.22 -6.11
N ILE A 63 -5.72 -4.56 -5.60
CA ILE A 63 -5.96 -5.85 -4.92
C ILE A 63 -5.70 -7.01 -5.88
N ALA A 64 -6.16 -6.92 -7.12
CA ALA A 64 -5.91 -7.95 -8.14
C ALA A 64 -4.40 -8.11 -8.42
N LEU A 65 -3.67 -7.01 -8.61
CA LEU A 65 -2.23 -7.01 -8.83
C LEU A 65 -1.46 -7.55 -7.62
N ALA A 66 -1.86 -7.18 -6.40
CA ALA A 66 -1.29 -7.72 -5.16
C ALA A 66 -1.49 -9.25 -5.09
N GLY A 67 -2.65 -9.75 -5.54
CA GLY A 67 -2.90 -11.18 -5.70
C GLY A 67 -1.94 -11.85 -6.67
N VAL A 68 -1.75 -11.28 -7.86
CA VAL A 68 -0.83 -11.81 -8.89
C VAL A 68 0.63 -11.80 -8.41
N ILE A 69 1.09 -10.68 -7.85
CA ILE A 69 2.47 -10.53 -7.36
C ILE A 69 2.71 -11.44 -6.16
N GLY A 70 1.76 -11.51 -5.21
CA GLY A 70 1.83 -12.42 -4.06
C GLY A 70 1.87 -13.89 -4.49
N GLY A 71 1.06 -14.26 -5.49
CA GLY A 71 1.11 -15.59 -6.10
C GLY A 71 2.46 -15.89 -6.74
N ALA A 72 3.02 -14.95 -7.50
CA ALA A 72 4.36 -15.08 -8.10
C ALA A 72 5.46 -15.25 -7.04
N LEU A 73 5.30 -14.63 -5.87
CA LEU A 73 6.19 -14.77 -4.70
C LEU A 73 5.88 -16.00 -3.84
N LYS A 74 5.04 -16.93 -4.32
CA LYS A 74 4.66 -18.18 -3.65
C LYS A 74 4.01 -17.96 -2.28
N MET A 75 3.25 -16.88 -2.11
CA MET A 75 2.46 -16.64 -0.91
C MET A 75 1.11 -17.35 -1.01
N ALA A 76 0.67 -17.99 0.07
CA ALA A 76 -0.67 -18.57 0.14
C ALA A 76 -1.75 -17.46 0.11
N PRO A 77 -2.96 -17.71 -0.39
CA PRO A 77 -4.02 -16.70 -0.46
C PRO A 77 -4.30 -16.01 0.87
N ARG A 78 -4.27 -16.77 1.98
CA ARG A 78 -4.40 -16.25 3.34
C ARG A 78 -3.29 -15.25 3.69
N GLN A 79 -2.05 -15.52 3.30
CA GLN A 79 -0.91 -14.64 3.59
C GLN A 79 -1.01 -13.33 2.80
N ILE A 80 -1.47 -13.41 1.54
CA ILE A 80 -1.73 -12.23 0.70
C ILE A 80 -2.83 -11.38 1.34
N ALA A 81 -3.94 -12.00 1.79
CA ALA A 81 -5.02 -11.28 2.45
C ALA A 81 -4.54 -10.53 3.72
N VAL A 82 -3.78 -11.20 4.59
CA VAL A 82 -3.24 -10.56 5.81
C VAL A 82 -2.22 -9.47 5.48
N THR A 83 -1.44 -9.63 4.41
CA THR A 83 -0.52 -8.60 3.89
C THR A 83 -1.27 -7.35 3.48
N ILE A 84 -2.35 -7.50 2.70
CA ILE A 84 -3.21 -6.38 2.26
C ILE A 84 -3.84 -5.68 3.47
N VAL A 85 -4.36 -6.45 4.44
CA VAL A 85 -4.94 -5.88 5.67
C VAL A 85 -3.89 -5.08 6.45
N GLY A 86 -2.68 -5.63 6.63
CA GLY A 86 -1.58 -4.92 7.30
C GLY A 86 -1.21 -3.62 6.59
N ALA A 87 -1.14 -3.64 5.25
CA ALA A 87 -0.87 -2.47 4.43
C ALA A 87 -1.93 -1.39 4.60
N LEU A 88 -3.21 -1.77 4.59
CA LEU A 88 -4.33 -0.84 4.78
C LEU A 88 -4.28 -0.18 6.17
N ILE A 89 -4.11 -0.98 7.23
CA ILE A 89 -4.08 -0.46 8.61
C ILE A 89 -2.99 0.60 8.76
N LEU A 90 -1.74 0.29 8.35
CA LEU A 90 -0.66 1.26 8.49
C LEU A 90 -0.79 2.46 7.57
N SER A 91 -1.42 2.32 6.40
CA SER A 91 -1.74 3.46 5.53
C SER A 91 -2.75 4.41 6.19
N PHE A 92 -3.78 3.89 6.86
CA PHE A 92 -4.73 4.71 7.61
C PHE A 92 -4.09 5.42 8.81
N VAL A 93 -3.20 4.72 9.53
CA VAL A 93 -2.45 5.32 10.63
C VAL A 93 -1.55 6.45 10.12
N ALA A 94 -0.83 6.23 9.03
CA ALA A 94 -0.01 7.27 8.41
C ALA A 94 -0.84 8.47 7.95
N ALA A 95 -1.99 8.24 7.31
CA ALA A 95 -2.91 9.31 6.92
C ALA A 95 -3.38 10.14 8.12
N GLY A 96 -3.77 9.47 9.21
CA GLY A 96 -4.20 10.12 10.45
C GLY A 96 -3.10 10.96 11.09
N LEU A 97 -1.87 10.45 11.14
CA LEU A 97 -0.71 11.17 11.66
C LEU A 97 -0.37 12.40 10.79
N ILE A 98 -0.35 12.24 9.46
CA ILE A 98 -0.11 13.36 8.53
C ILE A 98 -1.17 14.44 8.71
N SER A 99 -2.44 14.07 8.83
CA SER A 99 -3.54 15.01 9.08
C SER A 99 -3.37 15.74 10.41
N LEU A 100 -3.08 15.01 11.49
CA LEU A 100 -2.90 15.59 12.82
C LEU A 100 -1.73 16.57 12.88
N PHE A 101 -0.56 16.18 12.36
CA PHE A 101 0.63 17.03 12.37
C PHE A 101 0.55 18.18 11.35
N GLY A 102 -0.09 17.95 10.20
CA GLY A 102 -0.39 19.00 9.22
C GLY A 102 -1.32 20.08 9.77
N LEU A 103 -2.34 19.70 10.55
CA LEU A 103 -3.22 20.63 11.26
C LEU A 103 -2.49 21.44 12.33
N THR A 104 -1.54 20.84 13.07
CA THR A 104 -0.74 21.58 14.05
C THR A 104 0.26 22.55 13.41
N ALA A 105 0.79 22.22 12.22
CA ALA A 105 1.73 23.08 11.50
C ALA A 105 1.06 24.31 10.85
N GLN A 106 -0.24 24.26 10.55
CA GLN A 106 -1.03 25.39 10.04
C GLN A 106 -1.49 26.36 11.15
N ARG A 107 -1.37 25.95 12.42
CA ARG A 107 -1.90 26.68 13.58
C ARG A 107 -0.85 27.52 14.32
N ASN A 108 0.42 27.37 13.94
CA ASN A 108 1.57 28.15 14.42
C ASN A 108 2.11 29.01 13.27
#